data_AF-A0A6J8D6P9-F1
#
_entry.id   AF-A0A6J8D6P9-F1
#
_cell.length_a   1.000
_cell.length_b   1.000
_cell.length_c   1.000
_cell.angle_alpha   90.00
_cell.angle_beta   90.00
_cell.angle_gamma   90.00
#
_symmetry.space_group_name_H-M   'P 1'
#
loop_
_entity.id
_entity.type
_entity.pdbx_description
1 polymer ?
#
loop_
_entity_poly.entity_id
_entity_poly.type
_entity_poly.pdbx_seq_one_letter_code
_entity_poly.pdbx_strand_id
1 'polypeptide(L)'
;MIILSGDSNIKVLNMDTGDVSYVLTDLQSNIYSIDYDYRNMYIYFPRFDQNDVLRFRYPSEDVSNLETVTVADKPTGLAIDPVSNHLYWTEQSKGNLYRSNLDWSLKTLILQDDIIFALTIDFRGSKWLYYSTLGTNKTISRSRLDGTEQHTFVDVKVEKVTGISIDYDSGRLYWMENVEGV
;
A
#
# COMPACT_ATOMS: atom_id res chain seq x y z
N MET A 1 18.61 0.43 3.64
CA MET A 1 17.95 1.54 2.92
C MET A 1 16.47 1.51 3.26
N ILE A 2 15.87 2.65 3.61
CA ILE A 2 14.43 2.78 3.82
C ILE A 2 13.88 3.74 2.77
N ILE A 3 12.77 3.36 2.12
CA ILE A 3 12.03 4.25 1.21
C ILE A 3 10.88 4.84 2.02
N LEU A 4 10.64 6.13 1.87
CA LEU A 4 9.62 6.87 2.61
C LEU A 4 8.80 7.71 1.63
N SER A 5 7.50 7.83 1.88
CA SER A 5 6.64 8.82 1.22
C SER A 5 6.17 9.87 2.22
N GLY A 6 6.03 11.12 1.76
CA GLY A 6 5.54 12.21 2.59
C GLY A 6 5.71 13.57 1.92
N ASP A 7 4.76 14.49 2.18
CA ASP A 7 4.73 15.86 1.64
C ASP A 7 4.84 15.91 0.10
N SER A 8 4.13 15.02 -0.61
CA SER A 8 4.19 14.88 -2.08
C SER A 8 5.57 14.46 -2.63
N ASN A 9 6.41 13.84 -1.81
CA ASN A 9 7.73 13.37 -2.21
C ASN A 9 7.94 11.89 -1.89
N ILE A 10 8.88 11.27 -2.62
CA ILE A 10 9.47 9.98 -2.28
C ILE A 10 10.94 10.21 -1.93
N LYS A 11 11.34 9.72 -0.77
CA LYS A 11 12.68 9.91 -0.18
C LYS A 11 13.29 8.55 0.13
N VAL A 12 14.61 8.52 0.19
CA VAL A 12 15.37 7.35 0.59
C VAL A 12 16.34 7.70 1.70
N LEU A 13 16.32 6.90 2.77
CA LEU A 13 17.22 6.98 3.91
C LEU A 13 18.29 5.89 3.80
N ASN A 14 19.55 6.31 3.84
CA ASN A 14 20.68 5.42 4.05
C ASN A 14 20.72 5.00 5.54
N MET A 15 20.75 3.69 5.79
CA MET A 15 20.70 3.17 7.17
C MET A 15 22.05 3.20 7.88
N ASP A 16 23.15 3.26 7.12
CA ASP A 16 24.50 3.28 7.66
C ASP A 16 24.93 4.70 8.02
N THR A 17 24.56 5.68 7.18
CA THR A 17 24.95 7.09 7.36
C THR A 17 23.86 7.95 7.98
N GLY A 18 22.60 7.54 7.91
CA GLY A 18 21.45 8.36 8.31
C GLY A 18 21.06 9.43 7.28
N ASP A 19 21.71 9.46 6.11
CA ASP A 19 21.46 10.49 5.10
C ASP A 19 20.13 10.26 4.38
N VAL A 20 19.37 11.35 4.19
CA VAL A 20 18.11 11.36 3.45
C VAL A 20 18.32 12.03 2.09
N SER A 21 17.94 11.33 1.03
CA SER A 21 17.94 11.83 -0.35
C SER A 21 16.53 11.87 -0.92
N TYR A 22 16.19 12.97 -1.60
CA TYR A 22 14.93 13.07 -2.35
C TYR A 22 15.08 12.35 -3.68
N VAL A 23 14.16 11.41 -3.97
CA VAL A 23 14.16 10.64 -5.22
C VAL A 23 13.16 11.21 -6.20
N LEU A 24 11.93 11.46 -5.74
CA LEU A 24 10.90 12.18 -6.51
C LEU A 24 10.36 13.32 -5.67
N THR A 25 10.16 14.46 -6.31
CA THR A 25 9.67 15.68 -5.68
C THR A 25 8.46 16.22 -6.39
N ASP A 26 7.61 16.92 -5.64
CA ASP A 26 6.45 17.64 -6.18
C ASP A 26 5.51 16.77 -7.02
N LEU A 27 5.12 15.62 -6.47
CA LEU A 27 4.20 14.69 -7.13
C LEU A 27 2.76 15.23 -7.26
N GLN A 28 2.50 16.46 -6.77
CA GLN A 28 1.19 17.13 -6.80
C GLN A 28 0.05 16.25 -6.24
N SER A 29 0.38 15.41 -5.25
CA SER A 29 -0.56 14.51 -4.60
C SER A 29 -0.04 13.94 -3.29
N ASN A 30 -0.96 13.64 -2.37
CA ASN A 30 -0.66 12.85 -1.19
C ASN A 30 -0.32 11.39 -1.55
N ILE A 31 0.83 10.93 -1.06
CA ILE A 31 1.34 9.57 -1.26
C ILE A 31 1.26 8.81 0.06
N TYR A 32 0.15 8.10 0.28
CA TYR A 32 -0.15 7.44 1.55
C TYR A 32 0.55 6.08 1.73
N SER A 33 0.99 5.46 0.65
CA SER A 33 1.59 4.12 0.66
C SER A 33 2.63 4.01 -0.44
N ILE A 34 3.59 3.11 -0.23
CA ILE A 34 4.63 2.73 -1.19
C ILE A 34 4.93 1.25 -1.00
N ASP A 35 5.30 0.56 -2.07
CA ASP A 35 5.86 -0.79 -1.97
C ASP A 35 6.92 -1.03 -3.05
N TYR A 36 7.85 -1.94 -2.79
CA TYR A 36 9.01 -2.20 -3.63
C TYR A 36 9.01 -3.63 -4.17
N ASP A 37 8.87 -3.74 -5.49
CA ASP A 37 9.17 -4.97 -6.19
C ASP A 37 10.69 -5.12 -6.34
N TYR A 38 11.31 -5.79 -5.39
CA TYR A 38 12.74 -6.03 -5.37
C TYR A 38 13.24 -6.95 -6.49
N ARG A 39 12.35 -7.71 -7.17
CA ARG A 39 12.76 -8.61 -8.25
C ARG A 39 12.89 -7.86 -9.57
N ASN A 40 11.95 -6.95 -9.84
CA ASN A 40 11.95 -6.15 -11.06
C ASN A 40 12.52 -4.73 -10.86
N MET A 41 12.87 -4.37 -9.61
CA MET A 41 13.45 -3.09 -9.21
C MET A 41 12.52 -1.90 -9.49
N TYR A 42 11.25 -2.02 -9.10
CA TYR A 42 10.26 -0.97 -9.27
C TYR A 42 9.66 -0.56 -7.92
N ILE A 43 9.57 0.74 -7.68
CA ILE A 43 8.77 1.31 -6.59
C ILE A 43 7.40 1.66 -7.13
N TYR A 44 6.36 1.24 -6.42
CA TYR A 44 4.96 1.49 -6.73
C TYR A 44 4.38 2.46 -5.70
N PHE A 45 3.54 3.38 -6.14
CA PHE A 45 2.93 4.36 -5.25
C PHE A 45 1.60 4.90 -5.82
N PRO A 46 0.59 5.18 -4.98
CA PRO A 46 -0.66 5.80 -5.39
C PRO A 46 -0.55 7.32 -5.33
N ARG A 47 -1.17 8.01 -6.29
CA ARG A 47 -1.43 9.45 -6.21
C ARG A 47 -2.91 9.67 -5.93
N PHE A 48 -3.22 9.87 -4.66
CA PHE A 48 -4.59 10.00 -4.18
C PHE A 48 -5.42 11.06 -4.92
N ASP A 49 -4.83 12.23 -5.14
CA ASP A 49 -5.49 13.40 -5.74
C ASP A 49 -5.55 13.31 -7.27
N GLN A 50 -4.66 12.51 -7.88
CA GLN A 50 -4.57 12.32 -9.33
C GLN A 50 -5.33 11.06 -9.81
N ASN A 51 -5.84 10.24 -8.88
CA ASN A 51 -6.60 9.02 -9.17
C ASN A 51 -5.84 7.99 -10.01
N ASP A 52 -4.56 7.76 -9.69
CA ASP A 52 -3.79 6.71 -10.33
C ASP A 52 -2.78 6.05 -9.40
N VAL A 53 -2.28 4.91 -9.86
CA VAL A 53 -1.10 4.24 -9.31
C VAL A 53 0.01 4.38 -10.33
N LEU A 54 1.21 4.75 -9.88
CA LEU A 54 2.40 4.87 -10.70
C LEU A 54 3.49 3.91 -10.22
N ARG A 55 4.45 3.65 -11.10
CA ARG A 55 5.73 3.07 -10.71
C ARG A 55 6.90 3.75 -11.41
N PHE A 56 8.09 3.56 -10.86
CA PHE A 56 9.35 3.93 -11.51
C PHE A 56 10.46 2.96 -11.11
N ARG A 57 11.48 2.84 -11.96
CA ARG A 57 12.60 1.95 -11.69
C ARG A 57 13.51 2.55 -10.64
N TYR A 58 13.89 1.75 -9.63
CA TYR A 58 14.79 2.17 -8.57
C TYR A 58 15.66 1.01 -8.05
N PRO A 59 16.98 1.21 -7.89
CA PRO A 59 17.74 2.42 -8.23
C PRO A 59 17.85 2.64 -9.76
N SER A 60 17.89 3.89 -10.19
CA SER A 60 18.04 4.31 -11.59
C SER A 60 18.71 5.69 -11.66
N GLU A 61 19.47 5.96 -12.71
CA GLU A 61 19.99 7.32 -12.99
C GLU A 61 18.87 8.28 -13.41
N ASP A 62 17.86 7.73 -14.11
CA ASP A 62 16.66 8.45 -14.48
C ASP A 62 15.46 7.87 -13.72
N VAL A 63 15.10 8.53 -12.62
CA VAL A 63 13.91 8.22 -11.82
C VAL A 63 12.67 8.96 -12.30
N SER A 64 12.82 9.87 -13.27
CA SER A 64 11.70 10.69 -13.81
C SER A 64 10.82 9.93 -14.80
N ASN A 65 11.26 8.77 -15.28
CA ASN A 65 10.47 7.89 -16.13
C ASN A 65 9.37 7.17 -15.32
N LEU A 66 8.26 7.87 -15.12
CA LEU A 66 7.07 7.39 -14.42
C LEU A 66 6.16 6.59 -15.37
N GLU A 67 5.81 5.38 -14.95
CA GLU A 67 4.86 4.52 -15.67
C GLU A 67 3.51 4.51 -14.96
N THR A 68 2.43 4.85 -15.66
CA THR A 68 1.06 4.68 -15.13
C THR A 68 0.68 3.21 -15.14
N VAL A 69 0.41 2.70 -13.94
CA VAL A 69 -0.04 1.33 -13.67
C VAL A 69 -1.50 1.16 -14.04
N THR A 70 -2.35 2.00 -13.45
CA THR A 70 -3.79 1.92 -13.56
C THR A 70 -4.44 3.22 -13.09
N VAL A 71 -5.65 3.47 -13.57
CA VAL A 71 -6.54 4.48 -12.99
C VAL A 71 -7.24 3.86 -11.78
N ALA A 72 -7.21 4.56 -10.67
CA ALA A 72 -7.77 4.11 -9.40
C ALA A 72 -8.45 5.29 -8.69
N ASP A 73 -9.66 5.09 -8.18
CA ASP A 73 -10.43 6.14 -7.51
C ASP A 73 -9.92 6.36 -6.07
N LYS A 74 -9.24 7.48 -5.83
CA LYS A 74 -8.66 7.86 -4.54
C LYS A 74 -7.89 6.72 -3.86
N PRO A 75 -6.82 6.21 -4.50
CA PRO A 75 -6.07 5.09 -3.96
C PRO A 75 -5.27 5.50 -2.73
N THR A 76 -5.25 4.65 -1.71
CA THR A 76 -4.64 4.94 -0.41
C THR A 76 -3.56 3.92 -0.03
N GLY A 77 -3.91 2.64 -0.01
CA GLY A 77 -3.02 1.53 0.32
C GLY A 77 -2.65 0.71 -0.92
N LEU A 78 -1.42 0.18 -0.93
CA LEU A 78 -0.97 -0.81 -1.91
C LEU A 78 -0.13 -1.90 -1.25
N ALA A 79 -0.04 -3.05 -1.91
CA ALA A 79 0.87 -4.12 -1.55
C ALA A 79 1.23 -4.97 -2.78
N ILE A 80 2.46 -5.48 -2.85
CA ILE A 80 2.98 -6.28 -3.95
C ILE A 80 3.21 -7.72 -3.48
N ASP A 81 2.76 -8.69 -4.27
CA ASP A 81 3.24 -10.08 -4.20
C ASP A 81 4.24 -10.30 -5.34
N PRO A 82 5.55 -10.14 -5.09
CA PRO A 82 6.58 -10.32 -6.11
C PRO A 82 6.81 -11.79 -6.48
N VAL A 83 6.24 -12.73 -5.71
CA VAL A 83 6.36 -14.17 -5.99
C VAL A 83 5.29 -14.58 -7.00
N SER A 84 4.07 -14.10 -6.81
CA SER A 84 2.91 -14.41 -7.66
C SER A 84 2.69 -13.38 -8.78
N ASN A 85 3.53 -12.34 -8.88
CA ASN A 85 3.42 -11.22 -9.81
C ASN A 85 2.08 -10.47 -9.71
N HIS A 86 1.64 -10.16 -8.49
CA HIS A 86 0.42 -9.39 -8.27
C HIS A 86 0.67 -8.05 -7.60
N LEU A 87 -0.12 -7.04 -8.00
CA LEU A 87 -0.30 -5.79 -7.28
C LEU A 87 -1.70 -5.78 -6.66
N TYR A 88 -1.80 -5.36 -5.42
CA TYR A 88 -3.04 -5.08 -4.71
C TYR A 88 -3.12 -3.59 -4.38
N TRP A 89 -4.31 -3.00 -4.50
CA TRP A 89 -4.54 -1.61 -4.11
C TRP A 89 -5.97 -1.38 -3.65
N THR A 90 -6.17 -0.30 -2.91
CA THR A 90 -7.47 0.14 -2.41
C THR A 90 -8.00 1.30 -3.25
N GLU A 91 -9.32 1.43 -3.34
CA GLU A 91 -10.00 2.61 -3.89
C GLU A 91 -10.97 3.15 -2.81
N GLN A 92 -10.62 4.29 -2.22
CA GLN A 92 -11.26 4.79 -0.99
C GLN A 92 -12.75 5.08 -1.18
N SER A 93 -13.13 5.70 -2.30
CA SER A 93 -14.49 6.21 -2.54
C SER A 93 -15.58 5.13 -2.48
N LYS A 94 -15.22 3.87 -2.75
CA LYS A 94 -16.15 2.73 -2.77
C LYS A 94 -15.80 1.63 -1.78
N GLY A 95 -14.71 1.77 -1.03
CA GLY A 95 -14.20 0.71 -0.16
C GLY A 95 -13.78 -0.54 -0.93
N ASN A 96 -13.33 -0.38 -2.19
CA ASN A 96 -12.93 -1.51 -3.01
C ASN A 96 -11.46 -1.86 -2.77
N LEU A 97 -11.15 -3.14 -2.84
CA LEU A 97 -9.78 -3.65 -2.95
C LEU A 97 -9.65 -4.43 -4.24
N TYR A 98 -8.70 -4.05 -5.08
CA TYR A 98 -8.43 -4.69 -6.37
C TYR A 98 -7.09 -5.42 -6.36
N ARG A 99 -6.96 -6.34 -7.31
CA ARG A 99 -5.72 -6.97 -7.72
C ARG A 99 -5.53 -6.88 -9.22
N SER A 100 -4.29 -6.78 -9.68
CA SER A 100 -3.89 -7.02 -11.06
C SER A 100 -2.59 -7.80 -11.10
N ASN A 101 -2.20 -8.25 -12.29
CA ASN A 101 -0.83 -8.66 -12.54
C ASN A 101 0.11 -7.43 -12.52
N LEU A 102 1.42 -7.64 -12.34
CA LEU A 102 2.45 -6.58 -12.42
C LEU A 102 2.70 -6.06 -13.84
N ASP A 103 2.15 -6.73 -14.85
CA ASP A 103 2.04 -6.25 -16.24
C ASP A 103 0.71 -5.52 -16.51
N TRP A 104 -0.06 -5.24 -15.45
CA TRP A 104 -1.32 -4.48 -15.46
C TRP A 104 -2.51 -5.20 -16.04
N SER A 105 -2.34 -6.44 -16.48
CA SER A 105 -3.45 -7.27 -16.93
C SER A 105 -4.31 -7.77 -15.76
N LEU A 106 -5.53 -8.21 -16.08
CA LEU A 106 -6.42 -8.91 -15.16
C LEU A 106 -6.82 -8.15 -13.87
N LYS A 107 -7.22 -6.87 -14.00
CA LYS A 107 -7.84 -6.12 -12.90
C LYS A 107 -9.08 -6.88 -12.39
N THR A 108 -9.04 -7.30 -11.14
CA THR A 108 -10.04 -8.12 -10.46
C THR A 108 -10.43 -7.47 -9.14
N LEU A 109 -11.72 -7.30 -8.88
CA LEU A 109 -12.20 -6.91 -7.55
C LEU A 109 -12.01 -8.08 -6.59
N ILE A 110 -11.25 -7.88 -5.52
CA ILE A 110 -10.98 -8.89 -4.50
C ILE A 110 -12.07 -8.87 -3.45
N LEU A 111 -12.37 -7.69 -2.92
CA LEU A 111 -13.45 -7.48 -1.96
C LEU A 111 -13.92 -6.04 -1.98
N GLN A 112 -15.09 -5.83 -1.38
CA GLN A 112 -15.62 -4.53 -1.05
C GLN A 112 -15.96 -4.53 0.45
N ASP A 113 -15.62 -3.45 1.14
CA ASP A 113 -15.92 -3.24 2.55
C ASP A 113 -16.26 -1.75 2.76
N ASP A 114 -16.20 -1.28 4.01
CA ASP A 114 -16.20 0.13 4.35
C ASP A 114 -14.95 0.86 3.76
N ILE A 115 -14.75 2.14 4.09
CA ILE A 115 -13.63 2.95 3.61
C ILE A 115 -12.29 2.29 3.96
N ILE A 116 -11.63 1.65 2.99
CA ILE A 116 -10.33 1.00 3.18
C ILE A 116 -9.20 2.03 3.04
N PHE A 117 -8.24 2.01 3.98
CA PHE A 117 -7.14 2.98 4.00
C PHE A 117 -5.74 2.35 3.92
N ALA A 118 -5.36 1.54 4.90
CA ALA A 118 -4.06 0.87 4.91
C ALA A 118 -4.21 -0.58 4.43
N LEU A 119 -3.17 -1.11 3.77
CA LEU A 119 -3.15 -2.45 3.21
C LEU A 119 -1.76 -3.07 3.39
N THR A 120 -1.72 -4.35 3.78
CA THR A 120 -0.53 -5.20 3.67
C THR A 120 -0.96 -6.63 3.33
N ILE A 121 -0.04 -7.43 2.78
CA ILE A 121 -0.29 -8.84 2.48
C ILE A 121 0.84 -9.69 3.06
N ASP A 122 0.51 -10.87 3.56
CA ASP A 122 1.45 -11.95 3.90
C ASP A 122 1.67 -12.85 2.68
N PHE A 123 2.52 -12.41 1.75
CA PHE A 123 2.80 -13.18 0.53
C PHE A 123 3.77 -14.36 0.75
N ARG A 124 4.44 -14.49 1.91
CA ARG A 124 5.38 -15.59 2.19
C ARG A 124 4.78 -16.68 3.08
N GLY A 125 3.97 -16.29 4.05
CA GLY A 125 3.41 -17.17 5.07
C GLY A 125 2.01 -17.64 4.72
N SER A 126 1.04 -17.19 5.51
CA SER A 126 -0.32 -17.72 5.57
C SER A 126 -1.24 -17.25 4.44
N LYS A 127 -0.74 -16.41 3.51
CA LYS A 127 -1.49 -15.85 2.38
C LYS A 127 -2.74 -15.08 2.83
N TRP A 128 -2.57 -14.28 3.88
CA TRP A 128 -3.57 -13.33 4.36
C TRP A 128 -3.31 -11.95 3.76
N LEU A 129 -4.40 -11.25 3.46
CA LEU A 129 -4.46 -9.84 3.18
C LEU A 129 -5.02 -9.17 4.45
N TYR A 130 -4.39 -8.08 4.90
CA TYR A 130 -4.81 -7.31 6.07
C TYR A 130 -5.02 -5.86 5.66
N TYR A 131 -6.12 -5.26 6.12
CA TYR A 131 -6.47 -3.90 5.77
C TYR A 131 -7.18 -3.18 6.90
N SER A 132 -7.07 -1.86 6.94
CA SER A 132 -7.84 -1.03 7.86
C SER A 132 -9.08 -0.43 7.22
N THR A 133 -10.14 -0.31 7.99
CA THR A 133 -11.35 0.43 7.62
C THR A 133 -11.46 1.71 8.46
N LEU A 134 -11.96 2.80 7.85
CA LEU A 134 -12.05 4.13 8.47
C LEU A 134 -13.46 4.73 8.51
N GLY A 135 -14.47 4.04 8.01
CA GLY A 135 -15.83 4.57 7.93
C GLY A 135 -16.62 4.38 9.22
N THR A 136 -17.78 3.74 9.09
CA THR A 136 -18.67 3.43 10.21
C THR A 136 -18.04 2.38 11.14
N ASN A 137 -17.46 1.34 10.55
CA ASN A 137 -16.76 0.30 11.29
C ASN A 137 -15.26 0.53 11.14
N LYS A 138 -14.63 1.02 12.21
CA LYS A 138 -13.17 1.22 12.25
C LYS A 138 -12.52 -0.04 12.81
N THR A 139 -11.91 -0.83 11.96
CA THR A 139 -11.32 -2.12 12.34
C THR A 139 -10.01 -2.35 11.60
N ILE A 140 -9.30 -3.40 12.01
CA ILE A 140 -8.40 -4.11 11.10
C ILE A 140 -9.10 -5.40 10.70
N SER A 141 -9.35 -5.55 9.42
CA SER A 141 -9.97 -6.73 8.83
C SER A 141 -8.95 -7.53 8.05
N ARG A 142 -9.27 -8.81 7.79
CA ARG A 142 -8.43 -9.66 6.94
C ARG A 142 -9.27 -10.58 6.06
N SER A 143 -8.66 -11.02 4.96
CA SER A 143 -9.20 -12.02 4.04
C SER A 143 -8.05 -12.84 3.45
N ARG A 144 -8.35 -13.94 2.77
CA ARG A 144 -7.39 -14.56 1.83
C ARG A 144 -7.05 -13.58 0.72
N LEU A 145 -5.93 -13.85 0.02
CA LEU A 145 -5.47 -13.05 -1.13
C LEU A 145 -6.44 -13.01 -2.32
N ASP A 146 -7.47 -13.85 -2.32
CA ASP A 146 -8.56 -13.87 -3.30
C ASP A 146 -9.87 -13.26 -2.78
N GLY A 147 -9.87 -12.73 -1.55
CA GLY A 147 -11.02 -12.09 -0.91
C GLY A 147 -11.90 -13.04 -0.11
N THR A 148 -11.67 -14.34 -0.17
CA THR A 148 -12.41 -15.33 0.64
C THR A 148 -12.04 -15.25 2.12
N GLU A 149 -12.88 -15.84 2.98
CA GLU A 149 -12.67 -15.84 4.44
C GLU A 149 -12.49 -14.42 5.03
N GLN A 150 -13.19 -13.43 4.47
CA GLN A 150 -13.21 -12.06 5.00
C GLN A 150 -13.83 -12.03 6.41
N HIS A 151 -13.13 -11.45 7.37
CA HIS A 151 -13.65 -11.21 8.72
C HIS A 151 -12.88 -10.10 9.43
N THR A 152 -13.53 -9.49 10.43
CA THR A 152 -12.86 -8.59 11.36
C THR A 152 -11.80 -9.34 12.14
N PHE A 153 -10.56 -8.83 12.13
CA PHE A 153 -9.44 -9.42 12.84
C PHE A 153 -9.16 -8.72 14.17
N VAL A 154 -9.22 -7.39 14.16
CA VAL A 154 -9.13 -6.52 15.35
C VAL A 154 -10.37 -5.65 15.39
N ASP A 155 -11.16 -5.84 16.45
CA ASP A 155 -12.43 -5.13 16.69
C ASP A 155 -12.38 -4.26 17.97
N VAL A 156 -11.22 -4.16 18.61
CA VAL A 156 -11.05 -3.19 19.69
C VAL A 156 -11.05 -1.79 19.11
N LYS A 157 -11.51 -0.79 19.88
CA LYS A 157 -11.76 0.59 19.46
C LYS A 157 -10.51 1.28 18.88
N VAL A 158 -10.20 0.98 17.62
CA VAL A 158 -9.17 1.64 16.82
C VAL A 158 -9.77 2.89 16.20
N GLU A 159 -9.05 4.01 16.23
CA GLU A 159 -9.60 5.29 15.76
C GLU A 159 -9.30 5.57 14.28
N LYS A 160 -8.03 5.54 13.89
CA LYS A 160 -7.63 5.77 12.50
C LYS A 160 -6.32 5.05 12.20
N VAL A 161 -6.41 3.82 11.72
CA VAL A 161 -5.24 3.05 11.32
C VAL A 161 -4.74 3.54 9.96
N THR A 162 -3.62 4.26 9.94
CA THR A 162 -3.06 4.90 8.74
C THR A 162 -1.93 4.12 8.09
N GLY A 163 -1.33 3.19 8.82
CA GLY A 163 -0.28 2.32 8.32
C GLY A 163 -0.39 0.93 8.92
N ILE A 164 -0.09 -0.09 8.13
CA ILE A 164 -0.11 -1.50 8.52
C ILE A 164 1.08 -2.21 7.85
N SER A 165 1.74 -3.10 8.56
CA SER A 165 2.86 -3.89 8.04
C SER A 165 2.91 -5.25 8.72
N ILE A 166 3.54 -6.22 8.07
CA ILE A 166 3.69 -7.57 8.59
C ILE A 166 5.15 -8.00 8.54
N ASP A 167 5.62 -8.57 9.63
CA ASP A 167 6.83 -9.37 9.65
C ASP A 167 6.47 -10.80 9.26
N TYR A 168 6.89 -11.19 8.06
CA TYR A 168 6.60 -12.49 7.47
C TYR A 168 7.20 -13.66 8.26
N ASP A 169 8.38 -13.46 8.86
CA ASP A 169 9.13 -14.54 9.50
C ASP A 169 8.56 -14.84 10.89
N SER A 170 8.14 -13.80 11.62
CA SER A 170 7.54 -13.95 12.95
C SER A 170 6.00 -13.98 12.96
N GLY A 171 5.35 -13.71 11.81
CA GLY A 171 3.90 -13.67 11.68
C GLY A 171 3.24 -12.55 12.49
N ARG A 172 3.96 -11.44 12.72
CA ARG A 172 3.50 -10.32 13.55
C ARG A 172 2.98 -9.18 12.69
N LEU A 173 1.79 -8.69 13.02
CA LEU A 173 1.15 -7.53 12.41
C LEU A 173 1.44 -6.29 13.25
N TYR A 174 1.90 -5.22 12.61
CA TYR A 174 2.16 -3.92 13.22
C TYR A 174 1.29 -2.88 12.54
N TRP A 175 0.80 -1.90 13.31
CA TRP A 175 -0.01 -0.82 12.75
C TRP A 175 0.22 0.48 13.50
N MET A 176 -0.10 1.58 12.83
CA MET A 176 -0.05 2.93 13.39
C MET A 176 -1.46 3.49 13.47
N GLU A 177 -1.81 4.03 14.62
CA GLU A 177 -3.07 4.72 14.86
C GLU A 177 -2.83 6.22 15.01
N ASN A 178 -3.61 7.01 14.29
CA ASN A 178 -3.70 8.44 14.52
C ASN A 178 -4.90 8.73 15.42
N VAL A 179 -4.63 9.12 16.65
CA VAL A 179 -5.65 9.49 17.64
C VAL A 179 -5.75 11.01 17.64
N GLU A 180 -6.85 11.56 17.15
CA GLU A 180 -7.07 13.01 17.23
C GLU A 180 -7.21 13.43 18.70
N GLY A 181 -6.38 14.39 19.15
CA GLY A 181 -6.48 15.01 20.48
C GLY A 181 -5.38 14.67 21.48
N VAL A 182 -4.23 14.15 21.05
CA VAL A 182 -3.00 14.03 21.86
C VAL A 182 -1.87 14.83 21.23
#